data_AF-A0A971ZM70-F1
#
_entry.id   AF-A0A971ZM70-F1
#
_cell.length_a   1.000
_cell.length_b   1.000
_cell.length_c   1.000
_cell.angle_alpha   90.00
_cell.angle_beta   90.00
_cell.angle_gamma   90.00
#
_symmetry.space_group_name_H-M   'P 1'
#
loop_
_entity.id
_entity.type
_entity.pdbx_description
1 polymer ?
#
loop_
_entity_poly.entity_id
_entity_poly.type
_entity_poly.pdbx_seq_one_letter_code
_entity_poly.pdbx_strand_id
1 'polypeptide(L)'
;MRCAIYCRLSREDENKADESESIQNQRLLLHQYASDRGWTVCAEYIDDDRSGADADRPGFQAMLRDAETGHFDVLLCKTQSRFTRDLELSEHYLHRRFSEWGVRFISVVDGVDTGRRDNLKARQLGGLINEWYLADLSDNVRAVFDAKRRRGDFIGSFAPYGYRKSPTLRGRLEPDPEAAAVVREIFRLAGEGYTCAEIARQLTARAIPNPTVYKHLKGEKYFNGHSSKRFRRQTTVEPHSNGDNTSIEGCTKAHSGCETTKTYSAGKHTIHHPGTAQTMPPAPCSDTLATTRGKATAKEIQQMGTAAAGPICSAEWSRSTVSRILRNECYLGAAVQGKREKVSYKSKRLRERSRSDWIVVYGINEPIVTREEFERAQKNRRR
;
A
#
# COMPACT_ATOMS: atom_id res chain seq x y z
N MET A 1 5.15 -33.87 27.72
CA MET A 1 5.85 -32.71 27.13
C MET A 1 4.88 -31.56 26.99
N ARG A 2 5.31 -30.34 27.28
CA ARG A 2 4.53 -29.11 27.10
C ARG A 2 4.77 -28.57 25.70
N CYS A 3 3.71 -28.21 24.98
CA CYS A 3 3.83 -27.68 23.64
C CYS A 3 3.08 -26.36 23.47
N ALA A 4 3.64 -25.49 22.64
CA ALA A 4 3.02 -24.28 22.16
C ALA A 4 2.59 -24.45 20.71
N ILE A 5 1.51 -23.79 20.32
CA ILE A 5 1.04 -23.74 18.93
C ILE A 5 1.23 -22.32 18.39
N TYR A 6 1.82 -22.20 17.21
CA TYR A 6 1.91 -20.94 16.49
C TYR A 6 1.12 -21.02 15.18
N CYS A 7 0.12 -20.14 15.06
CA CYS A 7 -0.73 -20.02 13.88
C CYS A 7 -0.55 -18.65 13.23
N ARG A 8 -0.54 -18.64 11.89
CA ARG A 8 -0.40 -17.40 11.11
C ARG A 8 -1.36 -17.40 9.93
N LEU A 9 -2.07 -16.30 9.74
CA LEU A 9 -2.84 -16.03 8.52
C LEU A 9 -1.87 -15.68 7.40
N SER A 10 -2.08 -16.20 6.19
CA SER A 10 -1.28 -15.81 5.03
C SER A 10 -2.13 -15.01 4.05
N ARG A 11 -1.52 -14.11 3.29
CA ARG A 11 -2.21 -13.33 2.24
C ARG A 11 -2.90 -14.18 1.17
N GLU A 12 -2.48 -15.43 0.98
CA GLU A 12 -3.12 -16.37 0.04
C GLU A 12 -4.43 -16.94 0.60
N ASP A 13 -4.62 -16.88 1.92
CA ASP A 13 -5.80 -17.37 2.61
C ASP A 13 -6.93 -16.32 2.69
N GLU A 14 -6.69 -15.07 2.23
CA GLU A 14 -7.68 -13.96 2.19
C GLU A 14 -8.90 -14.26 1.29
N ASN A 15 -8.75 -15.14 0.29
CA ASN A 15 -9.82 -15.44 -0.67
C ASN A 15 -10.77 -16.57 -0.22
N LYS A 16 -10.58 -17.14 0.98
CA LYS A 16 -11.54 -18.09 1.57
C LYS A 16 -12.48 -17.30 2.47
N ALA A 17 -13.78 -17.60 2.34
CA ALA A 17 -14.88 -16.75 2.81
C ALA A 17 -14.92 -16.44 4.33
N ASP A 18 -14.01 -17.01 5.13
CA ASP A 18 -13.82 -16.65 6.53
C ASP A 18 -12.35 -16.76 6.94
N GLU A 19 -11.73 -15.64 7.35
CA GLU A 19 -10.39 -15.61 7.98
C GLU A 19 -10.32 -16.57 9.19
N SER A 20 -11.47 -16.74 9.86
CA SER A 20 -11.68 -17.63 11.00
C SER A 20 -11.44 -19.11 10.65
N GLU A 21 -11.88 -19.57 9.48
CA GLU A 21 -11.78 -20.98 9.08
C GLU A 21 -10.33 -21.45 8.85
N SER A 22 -9.47 -20.58 8.30
CA SER A 22 -8.07 -20.94 8.04
C SER A 22 -7.27 -21.15 9.32
N ILE A 23 -7.48 -20.29 10.32
CA ILE A 23 -6.86 -20.42 11.65
C ILE A 23 -7.47 -21.60 12.41
N GLN A 24 -8.79 -21.78 12.36
CA GLN A 24 -9.45 -22.94 12.98
C GLN A 24 -8.91 -24.25 12.41
N ASN A 25 -8.73 -24.36 11.10
CA ASN A 25 -8.14 -25.55 10.47
C ASN A 25 -6.68 -25.77 10.88
N GLN A 26 -5.89 -24.71 11.04
CA GLN A 26 -4.52 -24.82 11.58
C GLN A 26 -4.54 -25.33 13.02
N ARG A 27 -5.36 -24.73 13.87
CA ARG A 27 -5.52 -25.13 15.28
C ARG A 27 -5.95 -26.59 15.38
N LEU A 28 -6.99 -26.99 14.65
CA LEU A 28 -7.50 -28.36 14.65
C LEU A 28 -6.39 -29.37 14.34
N LEU A 29 -5.64 -29.15 13.25
CA LEU A 29 -4.53 -30.02 12.86
C LEU A 29 -3.46 -30.13 13.95
N LEU A 30 -3.07 -29.00 14.56
CA LEU A 30 -1.98 -28.95 15.53
C LEU A 30 -2.39 -29.50 16.90
N HIS A 31 -3.63 -29.25 17.33
CA HIS A 31 -4.22 -29.84 18.53
C HIS A 31 -4.35 -31.36 18.39
N GLN A 32 -4.82 -31.85 17.24
CA GLN A 32 -4.87 -33.27 16.97
C GLN A 32 -3.47 -33.89 17.02
N TYR A 33 -2.48 -33.27 16.37
CA TYR A 33 -1.09 -33.74 16.37
C TYR A 33 -0.49 -33.83 17.78
N ALA A 34 -0.79 -32.86 18.64
CA ALA A 34 -0.38 -32.85 20.05
C ALA A 34 -1.10 -33.94 20.85
N SER A 35 -2.41 -34.08 20.67
CA SER A 35 -3.25 -35.07 21.36
C SER A 35 -2.82 -36.50 21.04
N ASP A 36 -2.56 -36.82 19.76
CA ASP A 36 -2.09 -38.13 19.29
C ASP A 36 -0.75 -38.55 19.96
N ARG A 37 0.01 -37.59 20.49
CA ARG A 37 1.31 -37.81 21.15
C ARG A 37 1.26 -37.64 22.66
N GLY A 38 0.07 -37.38 23.23
CA GLY A 38 -0.10 -37.10 24.65
C GLY A 38 0.63 -35.84 25.11
N TRP A 39 0.75 -34.83 24.24
CA TRP A 39 1.37 -33.54 24.59
C TRP A 39 0.33 -32.57 25.11
N THR A 40 0.72 -31.76 26.09
CA THR A 40 -0.15 -30.74 26.69
C THR A 40 0.08 -29.41 26.00
N VAL A 41 -0.94 -28.86 25.35
CA VAL A 41 -0.87 -27.51 24.76
C VAL A 41 -0.97 -26.47 25.87
N CYS A 42 0.11 -25.73 26.14
CA CYS A 42 0.16 -24.73 27.21
C CYS A 42 -0.06 -23.29 26.72
N ALA A 43 0.19 -23.01 25.43
CA ALA A 43 0.01 -21.69 24.85
C ALA A 43 -0.32 -21.77 23.36
N GLU A 44 -1.11 -20.80 22.89
CA GLU A 44 -1.42 -20.61 21.48
C GLU A 44 -1.16 -19.16 21.08
N TYR A 45 -0.36 -18.97 20.04
CA TYR A 45 0.03 -17.66 19.54
C TYR A 45 -0.49 -17.49 18.12
N ILE A 46 -1.14 -16.36 17.85
CA ILE A 46 -1.81 -16.10 16.58
C ILE A 46 -1.38 -14.73 16.07
N ASP A 47 -0.94 -14.68 14.82
CA ASP A 47 -0.62 -13.43 14.11
C ASP A 47 -1.38 -13.31 12.79
N ASP A 48 -1.68 -12.05 12.42
CA ASP A 48 -2.24 -11.65 11.13
C ASP A 48 -1.16 -10.97 10.26
N ASP A 49 -1.05 -11.35 8.98
CA ASP A 49 0.03 -10.95 8.04
C ASP A 49 -0.22 -9.58 7.37
N ARG A 50 -1.02 -8.72 8.00
CA ARG A 50 -1.36 -7.37 7.49
C ARG A 50 -0.12 -6.48 7.35
N SER A 51 0.92 -6.67 8.17
CA SER A 51 2.22 -6.00 8.08
C SER A 51 3.30 -6.98 7.58
N GLY A 52 3.60 -6.95 6.28
CA GLY A 52 4.60 -7.83 5.64
C GLY A 52 6.07 -7.59 6.03
N ALA A 53 6.36 -7.41 7.32
CA ALA A 53 7.70 -7.44 7.90
C ALA A 53 7.67 -8.43 9.08
N ASP A 54 8.50 -9.48 9.01
CA ASP A 54 8.52 -10.58 9.99
C ASP A 54 8.82 -10.11 11.44
N ALA A 55 9.36 -8.91 11.63
CA ALA A 55 9.82 -8.39 12.92
C ALA A 55 8.74 -7.78 13.84
N ASP A 56 7.62 -7.28 13.29
CA ASP A 56 6.59 -6.53 14.04
C ASP A 56 5.39 -7.39 14.49
N ARG A 57 5.62 -8.68 14.73
CA ARG A 57 4.57 -9.68 15.01
C ARG A 57 4.40 -9.91 16.52
N PRO A 58 3.32 -9.42 17.16
CA PRO A 58 3.16 -9.52 18.61
C PRO A 58 3.06 -10.97 19.12
N GLY A 59 2.37 -11.86 18.41
CA GLY A 59 2.24 -13.28 18.77
C GLY A 59 3.59 -14.00 18.68
N PHE A 60 4.33 -13.75 17.61
CA PHE A 60 5.69 -14.26 17.41
C PHE A 60 6.64 -13.80 18.51
N GLN A 61 6.63 -12.51 18.86
CA GLN A 61 7.49 -11.98 19.92
C GLN A 61 7.13 -12.52 21.30
N ALA A 62 5.84 -12.71 21.60
CA ALA A 62 5.39 -13.35 22.83
C ALA A 62 5.87 -14.80 22.93
N MET A 63 5.69 -15.57 21.84
CA MET A 63 6.17 -16.95 21.72
C MET A 63 7.69 -17.06 21.93
N LEU A 64 8.48 -16.14 21.38
CA LEU A 64 9.94 -16.14 21.57
C LEU A 64 10.34 -15.91 23.03
N ARG A 65 9.66 -15.00 23.74
CA ARG A 65 9.91 -14.77 25.18
C ARG A 65 9.55 -15.98 26.02
N ASP A 66 8.43 -16.63 25.69
CA ASP A 66 7.96 -17.81 26.40
C ASP A 66 8.86 -19.02 26.13
N ALA A 67 9.44 -19.11 24.92
CA ALA A 67 10.46 -20.08 24.57
C ALA A 67 11.76 -19.86 25.38
N GLU A 68 12.26 -18.62 25.45
CA GLU A 68 13.49 -18.26 26.18
C GLU A 68 13.39 -18.54 27.67
N THR A 69 12.20 -18.36 28.25
CA THR A 69 11.91 -18.59 29.67
C THR A 69 11.51 -20.04 29.97
N GLY A 70 11.44 -20.92 28.97
CA GLY A 70 11.16 -22.35 29.15
C GLY A 70 9.71 -22.68 29.49
N HIS A 71 8.73 -21.89 29.02
CA HIS A 71 7.29 -22.16 29.25
C HIS A 71 6.78 -23.40 28.50
N PHE A 72 7.47 -23.80 27.42
CA PHE A 72 7.16 -24.99 26.64
C PHE A 72 8.42 -25.67 26.12
N ASP A 73 8.29 -26.96 25.80
CA ASP A 73 9.41 -27.79 25.34
C ASP A 73 9.33 -28.03 23.81
N VAL A 74 8.14 -27.86 23.22
CA VAL A 74 7.88 -28.09 21.79
C VAL A 74 7.10 -26.92 21.18
N LEU A 75 7.53 -26.42 20.03
CA LEU A 75 6.77 -25.47 19.21
C LEU A 75 6.18 -26.17 17.99
N LEU A 76 4.86 -26.08 17.84
CA LEU A 76 4.09 -26.66 16.74
C LEU A 76 3.64 -25.59 15.74
N CYS A 77 3.93 -25.84 14.46
CA CYS A 77 3.47 -25.04 13.33
C CYS A 77 2.88 -25.93 12.23
N LYS A 78 1.96 -25.38 11.41
CA LYS A 78 1.48 -26.10 10.21
C LYS A 78 2.62 -26.33 9.21
N THR A 79 3.22 -25.25 8.71
CA THR A 79 4.39 -25.24 7.80
C THR A 79 5.54 -24.43 8.43
N GLN A 80 6.80 -24.68 8.05
CA GLN A 80 7.94 -23.84 8.46
C GLN A 80 7.76 -22.40 7.98
N SER A 81 7.16 -22.22 6.80
CA SER A 81 6.83 -20.89 6.25
C SER A 81 5.78 -20.13 7.08
N ARG A 82 5.00 -20.81 7.94
CA ARG A 82 4.14 -20.11 8.92
C ARG A 82 4.97 -19.47 10.02
N PHE A 83 6.05 -20.12 10.48
CA PHE A 83 6.97 -19.56 11.46
C PHE A 83 7.73 -18.34 10.92
N THR A 84 8.44 -18.48 9.80
CA THR A 84 9.07 -17.34 9.10
C THR A 84 9.35 -17.71 7.65
N ARG A 85 9.34 -16.70 6.77
CA ARG A 85 9.80 -16.84 5.38
C ARG A 85 11.24 -16.37 5.20
N ASP A 86 11.81 -15.74 6.22
CA ASP A 86 13.18 -15.26 6.21
C ASP A 86 14.14 -16.39 6.61
N LEU A 87 15.03 -16.76 5.70
CA LEU A 87 16.00 -17.81 5.92
C LEU A 87 16.94 -17.49 7.09
N GLU A 88 17.33 -16.22 7.25
CA GLU A 88 18.25 -15.79 8.32
C GLU A 88 17.58 -15.91 9.69
N LEU A 89 16.32 -15.47 9.82
CA LEU A 89 15.54 -15.66 11.05
C LEU A 89 15.29 -17.14 11.33
N SER A 90 15.00 -17.93 10.28
CA SER A 90 14.78 -19.36 10.43
C SER A 90 16.04 -20.07 10.93
N GLU A 91 17.21 -19.71 10.42
CA GLU A 91 18.48 -20.24 10.89
C GLU A 91 18.81 -19.77 12.32
N HIS A 92 18.65 -18.48 12.60
CA HIS A 92 18.92 -17.91 13.92
C HIS A 92 18.09 -18.59 15.03
N TYR A 93 16.77 -18.72 14.83
CA TYR A 93 15.91 -19.24 15.89
C TYR A 93 15.85 -20.77 15.90
N LEU A 94 15.61 -21.43 14.77
CA LEU A 94 15.38 -22.87 14.77
C LEU A 94 16.66 -23.68 15.01
N HIS A 95 17.85 -23.14 14.71
CA HIS A 95 19.12 -23.86 14.87
C HIS A 95 19.98 -23.39 16.05
N ARG A 96 19.87 -22.13 16.47
CA ARG A 96 20.64 -21.63 17.62
C ARG A 96 19.74 -21.48 18.83
N ARG A 97 18.87 -20.47 18.83
CA ARG A 97 18.10 -20.08 20.02
C ARG A 97 17.23 -21.19 20.57
N PHE A 98 16.42 -21.86 19.75
CA PHE A 98 15.55 -22.93 20.22
C PHE A 98 16.36 -24.13 20.72
N SER A 99 17.51 -24.45 20.12
CA SER A 99 18.39 -25.48 20.66
C SER A 99 19.03 -25.07 21.99
N GLU A 100 19.47 -23.82 22.13
CA GLU A 100 19.99 -23.25 23.38
C GLU A 100 18.94 -23.23 24.50
N TRP A 101 17.68 -22.93 24.15
CA TRP A 101 16.54 -22.88 25.08
C TRP A 101 15.91 -24.26 25.33
N GLY A 102 16.41 -25.33 24.70
CA GLY A 102 15.86 -26.68 24.85
C GLY A 102 14.48 -26.89 24.21
N VAL A 103 14.11 -26.04 23.26
CA VAL A 103 12.83 -26.08 22.52
C VAL A 103 12.98 -26.85 21.22
N ARG A 104 12.11 -27.86 21.02
CA ARG A 104 11.99 -28.61 19.77
C ARG A 104 10.96 -27.95 18.85
N PHE A 105 11.33 -27.65 17.62
CA PHE A 105 10.41 -27.11 16.62
C PHE A 105 9.92 -28.21 15.69
N ILE A 106 8.61 -28.24 15.44
CA ILE A 106 7.96 -29.20 14.55
C ILE A 106 6.99 -28.49 13.61
N SER A 107 7.16 -28.73 12.32
CA SER A 107 6.19 -28.42 11.29
C SER A 107 5.49 -29.69 10.83
N VAL A 108 4.17 -29.74 10.98
CA VAL A 108 3.40 -30.97 10.70
C VAL A 108 3.32 -31.30 9.21
N VAL A 109 3.05 -30.31 8.35
CA VAL A 109 2.84 -30.55 6.91
C VAL A 109 4.16 -30.73 6.18
N ASP A 110 5.16 -29.90 6.49
CA ASP A 110 6.47 -29.95 5.82
C ASP A 110 7.35 -31.07 6.40
N GLY A 111 6.89 -31.76 7.45
CA GLY A 111 7.60 -32.83 8.13
C GLY A 111 8.88 -32.37 8.83
N VAL A 112 9.06 -31.07 9.06
CA VAL A 112 10.25 -30.51 9.73
C VAL A 112 10.19 -30.83 11.21
N ASP A 113 11.29 -31.33 11.76
CA ASP A 113 11.42 -31.69 13.16
C ASP A 113 12.87 -31.50 13.59
N THR A 114 13.13 -30.49 14.42
CA THR A 114 14.50 -30.18 14.88
C THR A 114 15.05 -31.20 15.87
N GLY A 115 14.22 -32.10 16.39
CA GLY A 115 14.65 -33.22 17.25
C GLY A 115 15.26 -34.38 16.46
N ARG A 116 15.16 -34.41 15.12
CA ARG A 116 15.70 -35.48 14.27
C ARG A 116 16.91 -34.97 13.49
N ARG A 117 18.11 -35.50 13.77
CA ARG A 117 19.37 -35.07 13.13
C ARG A 117 19.36 -35.23 11.59
N ASP A 118 18.59 -36.18 11.08
CA ASP A 118 18.48 -36.47 9.63
C ASP A 118 17.67 -35.42 8.85
N ASN A 119 16.92 -34.54 9.54
CA ASN A 119 16.04 -33.54 8.93
C ASN A 119 16.75 -32.20 8.66
N LEU A 120 17.99 -32.04 9.13
CA LEU A 120 18.79 -30.82 8.96
C LEU A 120 19.01 -30.47 7.49
N LYS A 121 19.40 -31.47 6.67
CA LYS A 121 19.69 -31.28 5.25
C LYS A 121 18.43 -30.97 4.43
N ALA A 122 17.34 -31.68 4.68
CA ALA A 122 16.06 -31.46 3.99
C ALA A 122 15.52 -30.05 4.26
N ARG A 123 15.63 -29.56 5.50
CA ARG A 123 15.18 -28.22 5.89
C ARG A 123 16.07 -27.10 5.34
N GLN A 124 17.40 -27.30 5.28
CA GLN A 124 18.32 -26.35 4.64
C GLN A 124 18.07 -26.27 3.12
N LEU A 125 17.85 -27.42 2.47
CA LEU A 125 17.46 -27.46 1.05
C LEU A 125 16.10 -26.79 0.81
N GLY A 126 15.09 -27.05 1.65
CA GLY A 126 13.79 -26.40 1.55
C GLY A 126 13.86 -24.88 1.71
N GLY A 127 14.69 -24.40 2.65
CA GLY A 127 14.96 -22.96 2.83
C GLY A 127 15.61 -22.33 1.60
N LEU A 128 16.62 -22.98 1.02
CA LEU A 128 17.28 -22.53 -0.21
C LEU A 128 16.35 -22.56 -1.41
N ILE A 129 15.55 -23.62 -1.58
CA ILE A 129 14.57 -23.74 -2.67
C ILE A 129 13.54 -22.62 -2.58
N ASN A 130 13.04 -22.30 -1.39
CA ASN A 130 12.09 -21.21 -1.22
C ASN A 130 12.72 -19.83 -1.48
N GLU A 131 13.96 -19.61 -1.03
CA GLU A 131 14.72 -18.39 -1.33
C GLU A 131 14.95 -18.23 -2.85
N TRP A 132 15.35 -19.31 -3.53
CA TRP A 132 15.51 -19.33 -4.99
C TRP A 132 14.19 -19.08 -5.70
N TYR A 133 13.11 -19.72 -5.26
CA TYR A 133 11.78 -19.49 -5.81
C TYR A 133 11.35 -18.02 -5.70
N LEU A 134 11.59 -17.37 -4.56
CA LEU A 134 11.28 -15.95 -4.37
C LEU A 134 12.14 -15.04 -5.25
N ALA A 135 13.43 -15.38 -5.42
CA ALA A 135 14.33 -14.66 -6.32
C ALA A 135 13.88 -14.81 -7.78
N ASP A 136 13.65 -16.03 -8.24
CA ASP A 136 13.18 -16.34 -9.60
C ASP A 136 11.81 -15.69 -9.89
N LEU A 137 10.86 -15.76 -8.96
CA LEU A 137 9.57 -15.09 -9.11
C LEU A 137 9.75 -13.59 -9.27
N SER A 138 10.61 -12.98 -8.44
CA SER A 138 10.90 -11.56 -8.55
C SER A 138 11.54 -11.20 -9.88
N ASP A 139 12.45 -12.04 -10.39
CA ASP A 139 13.12 -11.81 -11.67
C ASP A 139 12.18 -12.01 -12.86
N ASN A 140 11.31 -13.00 -12.80
CA ASN A 140 10.23 -13.21 -13.77
C ASN A 140 9.27 -12.02 -13.80
N VAL A 141 8.84 -11.50 -12.64
CA VAL A 141 7.97 -10.31 -12.57
C VAL A 141 8.69 -9.09 -13.15
N ARG A 142 9.97 -8.88 -12.84
CA ARG A 142 10.77 -7.80 -13.43
C ARG A 142 10.87 -7.94 -14.95
N ALA A 143 11.15 -9.15 -15.46
CA ALA A 143 11.26 -9.43 -16.88
C ALA A 143 9.95 -9.12 -17.61
N VAL A 144 8.79 -9.51 -17.04
CA VAL A 144 7.47 -9.18 -17.61
C VAL A 144 7.24 -7.66 -17.64
N PHE A 145 7.59 -6.95 -16.58
CA PHE A 145 7.48 -5.49 -16.57
C PHE A 145 8.45 -4.83 -17.54
N ASP A 146 9.68 -5.33 -17.70
CA ASP A 146 10.64 -4.83 -18.67
C ASP A 146 10.19 -5.09 -20.10
N ALA A 147 9.62 -6.25 -20.39
CA ALA A 147 9.00 -6.53 -21.68
C ALA A 147 7.86 -5.53 -21.98
N LYS A 148 6.97 -5.28 -21.01
CA LYS A 148 5.91 -4.26 -21.12
C LYS A 148 6.48 -2.86 -21.36
N ARG A 149 7.54 -2.47 -20.64
CA ARG A 149 8.22 -1.17 -20.84
C ARG A 149 8.79 -1.04 -22.25
N ARG A 150 9.46 -2.08 -22.75
CA ARG A 150 10.06 -2.11 -24.09
C ARG A 150 9.01 -2.09 -25.21
N ARG A 151 7.81 -2.64 -24.98
CA ARG A 151 6.64 -2.49 -25.87
C ARG A 151 5.92 -1.13 -25.74
N GLY A 152 6.34 -0.29 -24.80
CA GLY A 152 5.74 1.00 -24.52
C GLY A 152 4.42 0.95 -23.74
N ASP A 153 4.07 -0.19 -23.15
CA ASP A 153 2.81 -0.36 -22.41
C ASP A 153 2.85 0.47 -21.12
N PHE A 154 1.81 1.27 -20.86
CA PHE A 154 1.69 2.06 -19.65
C PHE A 154 1.41 1.18 -18.41
N ILE A 155 2.36 1.12 -17.48
CA ILE A 155 2.29 0.30 -16.25
C ILE A 155 1.75 1.08 -15.04
N GLY A 156 1.68 2.42 -15.12
CA GLY A 156 1.32 3.27 -13.99
C GLY A 156 -0.14 3.17 -13.54
N SER A 157 -0.38 3.43 -12.25
CA SER A 157 -1.74 3.49 -11.70
C SER A 157 -2.54 4.68 -12.25
N PHE A 158 -1.89 5.84 -12.44
CA PHE A 158 -2.55 7.06 -12.89
C PHE A 158 -1.85 7.65 -14.11
N ALA A 159 -2.61 8.03 -15.13
CA ALA A 159 -2.06 8.64 -16.34
C ALA A 159 -1.39 10.01 -16.04
N PRO A 160 -0.38 10.43 -16.83
CA PRO A 160 0.12 11.80 -16.81
C PRO A 160 -0.99 12.80 -17.15
N TYR A 161 -0.95 13.99 -16.56
CA TYR A 161 -1.90 15.06 -16.88
C TYR A 161 -1.87 15.39 -18.38
N GLY A 162 -3.03 15.51 -19.02
CA GLY A 162 -3.18 15.64 -20.48
C GLY A 162 -3.48 14.32 -21.18
N TYR A 163 -3.21 13.18 -20.55
CA TYR A 163 -3.54 11.86 -21.05
C TYR A 163 -4.54 11.15 -20.14
N ARG A 164 -5.33 10.26 -20.72
CA ARG A 164 -6.14 9.25 -20.03
C ARG A 164 -5.73 7.85 -20.46
N LYS A 165 -6.05 6.85 -19.66
CA LYS A 165 -5.90 5.45 -20.08
C LYS A 165 -6.89 5.19 -21.22
N SER A 166 -6.42 4.58 -22.30
CA SER A 166 -7.29 4.19 -23.40
C SER A 166 -8.32 3.16 -22.90
N PRO A 167 -9.63 3.36 -23.18
CA PRO A 167 -10.66 2.38 -22.85
C PRO A 167 -10.62 1.17 -23.80
N THR A 168 -10.09 1.35 -25.01
CA THR A 168 -10.07 0.34 -26.08
C THR A 168 -8.77 -0.45 -26.08
N LEU A 169 -7.63 0.21 -25.88
CA LEU A 169 -6.30 -0.39 -25.95
C LEU A 169 -5.63 -0.42 -24.58
N ARG A 170 -5.66 -1.60 -23.94
CA ARG A 170 -5.02 -1.79 -22.65
C ARG A 170 -3.52 -1.48 -22.73
N GLY A 171 -3.04 -0.62 -21.81
CA GLY A 171 -1.64 -0.21 -21.78
C GLY A 171 -1.29 0.93 -22.73
N ARG A 172 -2.26 1.54 -23.41
CA ARG A 172 -2.07 2.77 -24.18
C ARG A 172 -2.68 3.97 -23.47
N LEU A 173 -2.17 5.14 -23.82
CA LEU A 173 -2.65 6.44 -23.38
C LEU A 173 -3.24 7.19 -24.57
N GLU A 174 -4.37 7.84 -24.35
CA GLU A 174 -5.01 8.72 -25.31
C GLU A 174 -5.03 10.15 -24.74
N PRO A 175 -4.91 11.19 -25.58
CA PRO A 175 -5.11 12.56 -25.15
C PRO A 175 -6.48 12.73 -24.51
N ASP A 176 -6.52 13.30 -23.31
CA ASP A 176 -7.76 13.75 -22.69
C ASP A 176 -8.07 15.14 -23.23
N PRO A 177 -9.16 15.36 -24.00
CA PRO A 177 -9.38 16.61 -24.73
C PRO A 177 -9.25 17.87 -23.88
N GLU A 178 -9.78 17.84 -22.66
CA GLU A 178 -9.78 18.98 -21.73
C GLU A 178 -8.38 19.25 -21.17
N ALA A 179 -7.73 18.24 -20.60
CA ALA A 179 -6.40 18.40 -20.01
C ALA A 179 -5.31 18.59 -21.09
N ALA A 180 -5.47 17.97 -22.26
CA ALA A 180 -4.54 18.09 -23.38
C ALA A 180 -4.53 19.51 -23.94
N ALA A 181 -5.69 20.19 -24.02
CA ALA A 181 -5.76 21.59 -24.43
C ALA A 181 -4.91 22.49 -23.52
N VAL A 182 -5.00 22.29 -22.20
CA VAL A 182 -4.19 23.02 -21.22
C VAL A 182 -2.70 22.73 -21.41
N VAL A 183 -2.32 21.47 -21.67
CA VAL A 183 -0.92 21.11 -21.95
C VAL A 183 -0.42 21.78 -23.23
N ARG A 184 -1.19 21.76 -24.33
CA ARG A 184 -0.82 22.45 -25.57
C ARG A 184 -0.60 23.95 -25.33
N GLU A 185 -1.49 24.57 -24.55
CA GLU A 185 -1.37 25.98 -24.18
C GLU A 185 -0.09 26.26 -23.37
N ILE A 186 0.25 25.40 -22.39
CA ILE A 186 1.48 25.52 -21.60
C ILE A 186 2.72 25.50 -22.52
N PHE A 187 2.77 24.60 -23.50
CA PHE A 187 3.88 24.52 -24.44
C PHE A 187 3.92 25.72 -25.40
N ARG A 188 2.77 26.21 -25.87
CA ARG A 188 2.67 27.44 -26.67
C ARG A 188 3.25 28.64 -25.94
N LEU A 189 2.76 28.91 -24.72
CA LEU A 189 3.22 30.04 -23.89
C LEU A 189 4.73 29.93 -23.57
N ALA A 190 5.22 28.74 -23.25
CA ALA A 190 6.66 28.54 -23.05
C ALA A 190 7.46 28.80 -24.34
N GLY A 191 6.91 28.42 -25.50
CA GLY A 191 7.50 28.69 -26.81
C GLY A 191 7.52 30.18 -27.21
N GLU A 192 6.66 31.00 -26.59
CA GLU A 192 6.62 32.46 -26.75
C GLU A 192 7.56 33.19 -25.78
N GLY A 193 8.13 32.49 -24.79
CA GLY A 193 9.11 33.04 -23.85
C GLY A 193 8.56 33.32 -22.45
N TYR A 194 7.31 32.98 -22.16
CA TYR A 194 6.76 33.11 -20.80
C TYR A 194 7.46 32.15 -19.82
N THR A 195 7.76 32.66 -18.62
CA THR A 195 8.37 31.88 -17.55
C THR A 195 7.37 30.88 -16.96
N CYS A 196 7.88 29.79 -16.37
CA CYS A 196 7.03 28.80 -15.69
C CYS A 196 6.17 29.43 -14.56
N ALA A 197 6.61 30.53 -13.96
CA ALA A 197 5.87 31.23 -12.92
C ALA A 197 4.73 32.07 -13.49
N GLU A 198 4.96 32.76 -14.61
CA GLU A 198 3.92 33.51 -15.32
C GLU A 198 2.83 32.60 -15.86
N ILE A 199 3.23 31.48 -16.49
CA ILE A 199 2.28 30.47 -16.98
C ILE A 199 1.42 29.95 -15.82
N ALA A 200 2.05 29.59 -14.69
CA ALA A 200 1.31 29.13 -13.51
C ALA A 200 0.33 30.20 -13.00
N ARG A 201 0.75 31.46 -12.92
CA ARG A 201 -0.11 32.58 -12.49
C ARG A 201 -1.31 32.77 -13.42
N GLN A 202 -1.10 32.71 -14.73
CA GLN A 202 -2.16 32.84 -15.73
C GLN A 202 -3.16 31.67 -15.68
N LEU A 203 -2.69 30.44 -15.44
CA LEU A 203 -3.58 29.28 -15.29
C LEU A 203 -4.39 29.37 -13.99
N THR A 204 -3.76 29.77 -12.89
CA THR A 204 -4.44 30.00 -11.60
C THR A 204 -5.46 31.13 -11.69
N ALA A 205 -5.12 32.26 -12.30
CA ALA A 205 -6.02 33.41 -12.46
C ALA A 205 -7.28 33.07 -13.28
N ARG A 206 -7.16 32.11 -14.21
CA ARG A 206 -8.28 31.58 -15.00
C ARG A 206 -9.03 30.42 -14.31
N ALA A 207 -8.71 30.14 -13.05
CA ALA A 207 -9.28 29.05 -12.28
C ALA A 207 -9.19 27.66 -12.96
N ILE A 208 -8.15 27.44 -13.78
CA ILE A 208 -7.95 26.13 -14.44
C ILE A 208 -7.47 25.12 -13.38
N PRO A 209 -8.13 23.96 -13.22
CA PRO A 209 -7.73 22.97 -12.23
C PRO A 209 -6.30 22.45 -12.45
N ASN A 210 -5.49 22.44 -11.39
CA ASN A 210 -4.16 21.85 -11.45
C ASN A 210 -4.23 20.31 -11.57
N PRO A 211 -3.13 19.62 -11.93
CA PRO A 211 -3.14 18.17 -12.15
C PRO A 211 -3.61 17.30 -10.97
N THR A 212 -3.47 17.79 -9.73
CA THR A 212 -3.93 17.03 -8.55
C THR A 212 -5.44 17.17 -8.41
N VAL A 213 -5.93 18.43 -8.43
CA VAL A 213 -7.36 18.74 -8.36
C VAL A 213 -8.11 18.10 -9.53
N TYR A 214 -7.55 18.17 -10.74
CA TYR A 214 -8.15 17.55 -11.92
C TYR A 214 -8.40 16.05 -11.75
N LYS A 215 -7.45 15.32 -11.16
CA LYS A 215 -7.60 13.89 -10.87
C LYS A 215 -8.69 13.62 -9.85
N HIS A 216 -8.77 14.43 -8.80
CA HIS A 216 -9.86 14.33 -7.82
C HIS A 216 -11.23 14.61 -8.44
N LEU A 217 -11.34 15.63 -9.29
CA LEU A 217 -12.58 15.96 -10.00
C LEU A 217 -13.04 14.83 -10.93
N LYS A 218 -12.11 14.05 -11.51
CA LYS A 218 -12.42 12.85 -12.29
C LYS A 218 -12.67 11.60 -11.43
N GLY A 219 -12.70 11.73 -10.10
CA GLY A 219 -12.95 10.62 -9.17
C GLY A 219 -11.75 9.71 -8.92
N GLU A 220 -10.54 10.09 -9.34
CA GLU A 220 -9.34 9.29 -9.07
C GLU A 220 -8.92 9.43 -7.60
N LYS A 221 -8.67 8.29 -6.93
CA LYS A 221 -8.13 8.22 -5.55
C LYS A 221 -6.63 8.55 -5.53
N TYR A 222 -6.25 9.74 -5.96
CA TYR A 222 -4.88 10.21 -6.00
C TYR A 222 -4.49 10.90 -4.68
N PHE A 223 -3.30 10.59 -4.13
CA PHE A 223 -2.77 11.27 -2.94
C PHE A 223 -1.36 11.78 -3.20
N ASN A 224 -1.13 13.07 -2.95
CA ASN A 224 0.19 13.67 -3.06
C ASN A 224 0.89 13.67 -1.69
N GLY A 225 1.86 12.78 -1.48
CA GLY A 225 2.59 12.70 -0.21
C GLY A 225 3.46 13.91 0.16
N HIS A 226 3.52 14.96 -0.69
CA HIS A 226 4.28 16.19 -0.40
C HIS A 226 3.40 17.36 0.06
N SER A 227 2.08 17.33 -0.14
CA SER A 227 1.18 18.42 0.30
C SER A 227 1.00 18.47 1.81
N SER A 228 1.05 17.32 2.50
CA SER A 228 0.89 17.20 3.96
C SER A 228 2.03 17.82 4.77
N LYS A 229 3.23 18.02 4.19
CA LYS A 229 4.39 18.58 4.90
C LYS A 229 4.36 20.11 5.05
N ARG A 230 3.60 20.82 4.21
CA ARG A 230 3.52 22.29 4.26
C ARG A 230 2.69 22.80 5.43
N PHE A 231 1.67 22.04 5.83
CA PHE A 231 0.77 22.43 6.92
C PHE A 231 1.44 22.36 8.30
N ARG A 232 2.33 21.38 8.50
CA ARG A 232 3.06 21.18 9.77
C ARG A 232 4.11 22.25 10.08
N ARG A 233 4.43 23.14 9.12
CA ARG A 233 5.42 24.23 9.29
C ARG A 233 4.80 25.59 9.58
N GLN A 234 3.48 25.75 9.43
CA GLN A 234 2.80 27.05 9.64
C GLN A 234 2.14 27.18 11.02
N THR A 235 2.05 26.09 11.80
CA THR A 235 1.43 26.09 13.15
C THR A 235 2.41 26.23 14.30
N THR A 236 3.69 26.53 14.05
CA THR A 236 4.66 26.85 15.12
C THR A 236 5.02 28.33 15.02
N VAL A 237 4.08 29.19 15.40
CA VAL A 237 4.40 30.53 15.88
C VAL A 237 4.48 30.38 17.39
N GLU A 238 5.68 30.28 17.94
CA GLU A 238 5.87 30.39 19.38
C GLU A 238 5.61 31.85 19.79
N PRO A 239 4.75 32.11 20.79
CA PRO A 239 4.62 33.45 21.32
C PRO A 239 5.82 33.72 22.24
N HIS A 240 6.67 34.66 21.82
CA HIS A 240 7.61 35.30 22.71
C HIS A 240 6.85 36.19 23.70
N SER A 241 6.97 35.90 25.00
CA SER A 241 6.73 36.88 26.07
C SER A 241 7.79 36.70 27.16
N ASN A 242 8.63 37.73 27.31
CA ASN A 242 9.54 37.93 28.44
C ASN A 242 8.76 38.34 29.70
N GLY A 243 9.25 37.95 30.88
CA GLY A 243 8.95 38.64 32.15
C GLY A 243 8.79 37.76 33.39
N ASP A 244 9.92 37.45 34.04
CA ASP A 244 10.25 37.47 35.48
C ASP A 244 9.35 36.88 36.59
N ASN A 245 9.97 35.95 37.36
CA ASN A 245 10.02 35.77 38.83
C ASN A 245 8.71 35.92 39.67
N THR A 246 8.33 35.02 40.59
CA THR A 246 9.08 34.53 41.78
C THR A 246 8.23 33.49 42.56
N SER A 247 8.88 32.47 43.14
CA SER A 247 8.71 31.94 44.51
C SER A 247 7.40 31.33 45.10
N ILE A 248 7.53 30.03 45.47
CA ILE A 248 7.27 29.41 46.80
C ILE A 248 5.94 28.62 47.07
N GLU A 249 6.17 27.39 47.58
CA GLU A 249 5.38 26.50 48.48
C GLU A 249 4.22 25.59 48.01
N GLY A 250 4.34 24.30 48.36
CA GLY A 250 3.36 23.70 49.30
C GLY A 250 2.57 22.43 48.93
N CYS A 251 3.11 21.26 49.30
CA CYS A 251 2.45 20.17 50.06
C CYS A 251 1.19 19.39 49.56
N THR A 252 1.41 18.07 49.37
CA THR A 252 0.72 16.90 50.00
C THR A 252 -0.76 16.50 49.75
N LYS A 253 -0.89 15.19 49.44
CA LYS A 253 -1.80 14.15 49.99
C LYS A 253 -3.28 14.05 49.54
N ALA A 254 -3.55 12.89 48.92
CA ALA A 254 -4.45 11.80 49.36
C ALA A 254 -5.98 11.85 49.17
N HIS A 255 -6.44 10.75 48.56
CA HIS A 255 -7.61 9.90 48.87
C HIS A 255 -9.03 10.16 48.32
N SER A 256 -9.68 8.99 48.16
CA SER A 256 -11.11 8.68 47.92
C SER A 256 -11.59 8.98 46.50
N GLY A 257 -12.19 8.06 45.74
CA GLY A 257 -12.91 6.83 46.09
C GLY A 257 -14.34 6.98 45.60
N CYS A 258 -14.82 6.08 44.73
CA CYS A 258 -16.13 5.43 44.84
C CYS A 258 -16.48 4.71 43.53
N GLU A 259 -16.93 3.49 43.72
CA GLU A 259 -17.40 2.48 42.80
C GLU A 259 -18.68 2.88 42.06
N THR A 260 -18.98 2.18 40.96
CA THR A 260 -20.23 1.39 40.90
C THR A 260 -20.19 0.40 39.74
N THR A 261 -20.14 -0.87 40.12
CA THR A 261 -20.49 -2.07 39.36
C THR A 261 -22.00 -2.19 39.15
N LYS A 262 -22.44 -2.85 38.06
CA LYS A 262 -23.53 -3.88 38.00
C LYS A 262 -23.79 -4.27 36.53
N THR A 263 -23.45 -5.49 36.05
CA THR A 263 -24.03 -6.85 36.22
C THR A 263 -24.82 -7.32 34.99
N TYR A 264 -24.48 -8.56 34.60
CA TYR A 264 -25.06 -9.51 33.64
C TYR A 264 -26.60 -9.69 33.67
N SER A 265 -27.18 -10.15 32.54
CA SER A 265 -27.75 -11.52 32.41
C SER A 265 -28.38 -11.79 31.04
N ALA A 266 -28.29 -13.06 30.65
CA ALA A 266 -28.64 -13.72 29.40
C ALA A 266 -30.14 -14.06 29.23
N GLY A 267 -30.52 -14.50 28.01
CA GLY A 267 -31.60 -15.47 27.86
C GLY A 267 -32.23 -15.64 26.47
N LYS A 268 -31.97 -16.84 25.90
CA LYS A 268 -32.89 -17.75 25.17
C LYS A 268 -32.93 -17.76 23.63
N HIS A 269 -32.52 -18.94 23.15
CA HIS A 269 -32.77 -19.57 21.85
C HIS A 269 -34.25 -19.94 21.63
N THR A 270 -34.65 -19.97 20.36
CA THR A 270 -35.70 -20.87 19.83
C THR A 270 -35.36 -21.24 18.38
N ILE A 271 -35.60 -22.50 18.03
CA ILE A 271 -35.31 -23.17 16.75
C ILE A 271 -36.61 -23.23 15.95
N HIS A 272 -36.58 -22.98 14.62
CA HIS A 272 -37.43 -23.65 13.62
C HIS A 272 -36.87 -23.46 12.19
N HIS A 273 -36.92 -24.55 11.40
CA HIS A 273 -36.87 -24.66 9.93
C HIS A 273 -38.15 -25.45 9.53
N PRO A 274 -38.51 -25.68 8.24
CA PRO A 274 -37.99 -25.20 6.94
C PRO A 274 -39.10 -24.67 5.99
N GLY A 275 -38.78 -24.28 4.75
CA GLY A 275 -39.76 -24.38 3.64
C GLY A 275 -39.70 -23.37 2.49
N THR A 276 -39.25 -23.89 1.34
CA THR A 276 -39.81 -23.70 -0.02
C THR A 276 -39.48 -22.46 -0.85
N ALA A 277 -39.01 -22.77 -2.07
CA ALA A 277 -38.68 -21.92 -3.20
C ALA A 277 -39.89 -21.21 -3.83
N GLN A 278 -39.64 -20.06 -4.44
CA GLN A 278 -40.42 -19.58 -5.60
C GLN A 278 -39.58 -18.65 -6.48
N THR A 279 -39.86 -18.75 -7.77
CA THR A 279 -39.07 -18.33 -8.93
C THR A 279 -39.79 -17.20 -9.66
N MET A 280 -39.01 -16.28 -10.25
CA MET A 280 -39.35 -15.33 -11.35
C MET A 280 -40.21 -14.09 -10.97
N PRO A 281 -40.24 -12.97 -11.75
CA PRO A 281 -39.76 -12.72 -13.12
C PRO A 281 -38.96 -11.39 -13.32
N PRO A 282 -38.49 -11.09 -14.55
CA PRO A 282 -37.70 -9.89 -14.89
C PRO A 282 -38.53 -8.75 -15.56
N ALA A 283 -37.85 -7.60 -15.76
CA ALA A 283 -38.18 -6.42 -16.61
C ALA A 283 -39.05 -5.31 -15.93
N PRO A 284 -39.02 -4.02 -16.37
CA PRO A 284 -38.59 -3.52 -17.69
C PRO A 284 -37.72 -2.23 -17.75
N CYS A 285 -37.14 -2.02 -18.93
CA CYS A 285 -36.67 -0.74 -19.46
C CYS A 285 -37.84 0.07 -20.05
N SER A 286 -37.80 1.40 -19.87
CA SER A 286 -38.43 2.52 -20.62
C SER A 286 -38.82 3.60 -19.61
N ASP A 287 -38.72 4.91 -19.78
CA ASP A 287 -38.26 5.79 -20.85
C ASP A 287 -38.26 7.22 -20.28
N THR A 288 -37.51 8.13 -20.91
CA THR A 288 -37.70 9.60 -20.92
C THR A 288 -37.65 10.40 -19.60
N LEU A 289 -36.66 11.30 -19.48
CA LEU A 289 -36.89 12.71 -19.14
C LEU A 289 -35.65 13.53 -19.54
N ALA A 290 -35.79 14.32 -20.58
CA ALA A 290 -34.89 15.40 -20.93
C ALA A 290 -35.11 16.57 -19.96
N THR A 291 -34.08 16.96 -19.20
CA THR A 291 -34.00 18.29 -18.59
C THR A 291 -32.57 18.81 -18.67
N THR A 292 -32.42 19.83 -19.49
CA THR A 292 -31.43 20.91 -19.54
C THR A 292 -30.38 20.92 -18.41
N ARG A 293 -29.15 20.47 -18.72
CA ARG A 293 -27.97 20.73 -17.86
C ARG A 293 -27.47 22.15 -18.07
N GLY A 294 -27.88 23.05 -17.18
CA GLY A 294 -27.24 24.35 -17.00
C GLY A 294 -25.78 24.18 -16.56
N LYS A 295 -24.88 24.96 -17.16
CA LYS A 295 -23.47 25.08 -16.74
C LYS A 295 -23.42 25.73 -15.37
N ALA A 296 -22.99 24.99 -14.34
CA ALA A 296 -22.65 25.61 -13.06
C ALA A 296 -21.42 26.50 -13.23
N THR A 297 -21.48 27.71 -12.68
CA THR A 297 -20.38 28.67 -12.73
C THR A 297 -19.35 28.37 -11.63
N ALA A 298 -18.09 28.74 -11.85
CA ALA A 298 -16.97 28.44 -10.92
C ALA A 298 -17.20 28.93 -9.48
N LYS A 299 -18.12 29.89 -9.27
CA LYS A 299 -18.50 30.40 -7.95
C LYS A 299 -19.35 29.40 -7.14
N GLU A 300 -20.16 28.58 -7.81
CA GLU A 300 -21.04 27.58 -7.17
C GLU A 300 -20.25 26.34 -6.72
N ILE A 301 -19.19 25.98 -7.44
CA ILE A 301 -18.29 24.85 -7.10
C ILE A 301 -17.51 25.13 -5.80
N GLN A 302 -17.27 26.41 -5.48
CA GLN A 302 -16.52 26.81 -4.29
C GLN A 302 -17.37 26.76 -3.01
N GLN A 303 -18.70 26.73 -3.14
CA GLN A 303 -19.64 26.80 -2.01
C GLN A 303 -20.30 25.46 -1.65
N MET A 304 -20.22 24.44 -2.52
CA MET A 304 -20.70 23.07 -2.24
C MET A 304 -19.68 22.18 -1.52
N GLY A 305 -18.54 22.72 -1.08
CA GLY A 305 -17.44 21.99 -0.48
C GLY A 305 -17.48 21.90 1.05
N THR A 306 -18.56 21.38 1.65
CA THR A 306 -18.60 21.07 3.09
C THR A 306 -19.35 19.78 3.40
N ALA A 307 -18.89 18.66 2.82
CA ALA A 307 -18.98 17.35 3.46
C ALA A 307 -18.03 16.36 2.75
N ALA A 308 -17.11 15.76 3.49
CA ALA A 308 -16.30 14.59 3.11
C ALA A 308 -15.25 14.77 1.98
N ALA A 309 -14.23 15.61 2.19
CA ALA A 309 -12.94 15.44 1.50
C ALA A 309 -11.80 15.83 2.44
N GLY A 310 -10.75 15.00 2.52
CA GLY A 310 -9.53 15.28 3.27
C GLY A 310 -8.83 16.57 2.83
N PRO A 311 -7.71 16.97 3.48
CA PRO A 311 -7.15 18.31 3.36
C PRO A 311 -6.92 18.70 1.90
N ILE A 312 -7.71 19.68 1.44
CA ILE A 312 -7.75 20.14 0.06
C ILE A 312 -6.37 20.69 -0.29
N CYS A 313 -5.68 20.01 -1.21
CA CYS A 313 -4.44 20.50 -1.78
C CYS A 313 -4.71 21.83 -2.49
N SER A 314 -3.90 22.87 -2.25
CA SER A 314 -4.08 24.20 -2.88
C SER A 314 -4.40 24.07 -4.36
N ALA A 315 -5.51 24.67 -4.80
CA ALA A 315 -5.99 24.57 -6.18
C ALA A 315 -5.10 25.29 -7.20
N GLU A 316 -4.13 26.07 -6.72
CA GLU A 316 -3.24 26.89 -7.54
C GLU A 316 -2.22 26.06 -8.33
N TRP A 317 -1.88 26.55 -9.52
CA TRP A 317 -0.74 26.07 -10.28
C TRP A 317 0.56 26.58 -9.67
N SER A 318 1.57 25.70 -9.58
CA SER A 318 2.91 26.07 -9.13
C SER A 318 3.91 26.06 -10.29
N ARG A 319 4.93 26.93 -10.18
CA ARG A 319 6.10 26.95 -11.09
C ARG A 319 6.68 25.55 -11.30
N SER A 320 6.79 24.77 -10.22
CA SER A 320 7.34 23.41 -10.23
C SER A 320 6.48 22.43 -11.02
N THR A 321 5.15 22.55 -10.93
CA THR A 321 4.22 21.73 -11.72
C THR A 321 4.37 22.02 -13.21
N VAL A 322 4.38 23.30 -13.60
CA VAL A 322 4.58 23.70 -15.01
C VAL A 322 5.95 23.23 -15.52
N SER A 323 7.01 23.44 -14.75
CA SER A 323 8.37 22.98 -15.08
C SER A 323 8.46 21.46 -15.25
N ARG A 324 7.69 20.69 -14.47
CA ARG A 324 7.64 19.22 -14.59
C ARG A 324 6.89 18.79 -15.85
N ILE A 325 5.83 19.49 -16.24
CA ILE A 325 5.10 19.24 -17.48
C ILE A 325 6.01 19.50 -18.69
N LEU A 326 6.63 20.68 -18.74
CA LEU A 326 7.48 21.08 -19.86
C LEU A 326 8.69 20.14 -20.07
N ARG A 327 9.18 19.45 -19.04
CA ARG A 327 10.31 18.50 -19.16
C ARG A 327 9.89 17.07 -19.50
N ASN A 328 8.60 16.78 -19.52
CA ASN A 328 8.14 15.41 -19.65
C ASN A 328 7.97 15.02 -21.12
N GLU A 329 8.86 14.17 -21.60
CA GLU A 329 8.84 13.68 -22.99
C GLU A 329 7.61 12.83 -23.32
N CYS A 330 6.78 12.44 -22.34
CA CYS A 330 5.54 11.74 -22.63
C CYS A 330 4.59 12.53 -23.54
N TYR A 331 4.69 13.86 -23.54
CA TYR A 331 3.88 14.73 -24.39
C TYR A 331 4.23 14.65 -25.88
N LEU A 332 5.37 14.06 -26.22
CA LEU A 332 5.76 13.67 -27.59
C LEU A 332 5.18 12.30 -27.99
N GLY A 333 4.22 11.76 -27.23
CA GLY A 333 3.70 10.41 -27.44
C GLY A 333 4.61 9.30 -26.92
N ALA A 334 5.68 9.65 -26.18
CA ALA A 334 6.68 8.70 -25.70
C ALA A 334 6.26 7.97 -24.42
N ALA A 335 6.49 6.66 -24.35
CA ALA A 335 6.44 5.91 -23.11
C ALA A 335 7.81 6.00 -22.42
N VAL A 336 7.92 6.81 -21.36
CA VAL A 336 9.16 7.00 -20.58
C VAL A 336 9.07 6.23 -19.25
N GLN A 337 9.78 5.11 -19.13
CA GLN A 337 9.67 4.21 -18.00
C GLN A 337 11.04 3.74 -17.48
N GLY A 338 11.03 3.02 -16.35
CA GLY A 338 12.26 2.50 -15.76
C GLY A 338 13.14 3.55 -15.08
N LYS A 339 12.58 4.69 -14.64
CA LYS A 339 13.34 5.77 -13.97
C LYS A 339 13.91 5.36 -12.61
N ARG A 340 13.30 4.36 -11.97
CA ARG A 340 13.67 3.85 -10.65
C ARG A 340 13.54 2.34 -10.63
N GLU A 341 14.32 1.70 -9.79
CA GLU A 341 14.29 0.26 -9.55
C GLU A 341 14.44 -0.05 -8.06
N LYS A 342 14.02 -1.23 -7.65
CA LYS A 342 14.33 -1.72 -6.30
C LYS A 342 15.77 -2.21 -6.25
N VAL A 343 16.48 -1.86 -5.17
CA VAL A 343 17.88 -2.29 -4.96
C VAL A 343 17.98 -3.81 -4.81
N SER A 344 17.01 -4.42 -4.14
CA SER A 344 16.87 -5.86 -3.99
C SER A 344 15.38 -6.20 -3.90
N TYR A 345 15.00 -7.43 -4.25
CA TYR A 345 13.62 -7.88 -4.11
C TYR A 345 13.14 -7.87 -2.65
N LYS A 346 14.07 -8.06 -1.72
CA LYS A 346 13.84 -8.02 -0.27
C LYS A 346 13.76 -6.60 0.32
N SER A 347 14.19 -5.58 -0.42
CA SER A 347 14.24 -4.20 0.09
C SER A 347 13.09 -3.35 -0.41
N LYS A 348 12.57 -2.46 0.47
CA LYS A 348 11.67 -1.37 0.09
C LYS A 348 12.43 -0.18 -0.53
N ARG A 349 13.77 -0.16 -0.45
CA ARG A 349 14.61 0.92 -0.97
C ARG A 349 14.60 0.95 -2.50
N LEU A 350 14.31 2.13 -3.04
CA LEU A 350 14.36 2.41 -4.47
C LEU A 350 15.64 3.19 -4.81
N ARG A 351 16.23 2.88 -5.95
CA ARG A 351 17.34 3.60 -6.56
C ARG A 351 16.88 4.27 -7.84
N GLU A 352 17.30 5.51 -8.06
CA GLU A 352 17.10 6.21 -9.32
C GLU A 352 18.11 5.73 -10.37
N ARG A 353 17.64 5.50 -11.59
CA ARG A 353 18.47 5.05 -12.71
C ARG A 353 18.95 6.23 -13.51
N SER A 354 20.14 6.11 -14.10
CA SER A 354 20.70 7.12 -14.99
C SER A 354 19.80 7.34 -16.21
N ARG A 355 19.89 8.49 -16.89
CA ARG A 355 19.01 8.79 -18.03
C ARG A 355 19.19 7.80 -19.19
N SER A 356 20.42 7.32 -19.42
CA SER A 356 20.74 6.33 -20.46
C SER A 356 20.12 4.96 -20.21
N ASP A 357 19.83 4.65 -18.96
CA ASP A 357 19.20 3.41 -18.53
C ASP A 357 17.66 3.42 -18.63
N TRP A 358 17.07 4.58 -18.92
CA TRP A 358 15.61 4.70 -19.02
C TRP A 358 15.14 4.06 -20.32
N ILE A 359 14.00 3.37 -20.25
CA ILE A 359 13.35 2.81 -21.42
C ILE A 359 12.42 3.88 -21.97
N VAL A 360 12.75 4.40 -23.16
CA VAL A 360 11.96 5.41 -23.86
C VAL A 360 11.52 4.85 -25.20
N VAL A 361 10.21 4.74 -25.41
CA VAL A 361 9.65 4.26 -26.68
C VAL A 361 8.77 5.36 -27.27
N TYR A 362 9.15 5.90 -28.42
CA TYR A 362 8.39 6.95 -29.12
C TYR A 362 7.32 6.33 -30.04
N GLY A 363 6.32 7.13 -30.43
CA GLY A 363 5.30 6.71 -31.41
C GLY A 363 4.25 5.73 -30.88
N ILE A 364 4.15 5.57 -29.56
CA ILE A 364 3.25 4.61 -28.93
C ILE A 364 1.87 5.22 -28.64
N ASN A 365 1.85 6.49 -28.24
CA ASN A 365 0.65 7.22 -27.93
C ASN A 365 0.56 8.44 -28.85
N GLU A 366 -0.65 8.93 -29.07
CA GLU A 366 -0.84 10.16 -29.84
C GLU A 366 -0.11 11.34 -29.14
N PRO A 367 0.75 12.09 -29.84
CA PRO A 367 1.47 13.21 -29.25
C PRO A 367 0.50 14.37 -28.97
N ILE A 368 0.64 14.99 -27.78
CA ILE A 368 -0.09 16.22 -27.46
C ILE A 368 0.62 17.44 -28.07
N VAL A 369 1.94 17.39 -28.16
CA VAL A 369 2.76 18.44 -28.77
C VAL A 369 3.74 17.85 -29.77
N THR A 370 4.05 18.63 -30.80
CA THR A 370 5.07 18.27 -31.78
C THR A 370 6.48 18.36 -31.19
N ARG A 371 7.44 17.70 -31.84
CA ARG A 371 8.86 17.78 -31.45
C ARG A 371 9.38 19.22 -31.49
N GLU A 372 9.00 19.97 -32.51
CA GLU A 372 9.39 21.37 -32.69
C GLU A 372 8.86 22.27 -31.56
N GLU A 373 7.59 22.13 -31.18
CA GLU A 373 6.99 22.86 -30.06
C GLU A 373 7.68 22.54 -28.73
N PHE A 374 7.98 21.26 -28.51
CA PHE A 374 8.69 20.81 -27.31
C PHE A 374 10.09 21.42 -27.22
N GLU A 375 10.86 21.36 -28.30
CA GLU A 375 12.22 21.91 -28.38
C GLU A 375 12.24 23.42 -28.25
N ARG A 376 11.29 24.12 -28.89
CA ARG A 376 11.11 25.58 -28.74
C ARG A 376 10.87 25.96 -27.27
N ALA A 377 9.99 25.23 -26.58
CA ALA A 377 9.74 25.43 -25.15
C ALA A 377 10.97 25.11 -24.29
N GLN A 378 11.79 24.11 -24.65
CA GLN A 378 13.05 23.83 -23.94
C GLN A 378 14.07 24.97 -24.10
N LYS A 379 14.20 25.52 -25.31
CA LYS A 379 15.17 26.57 -25.65
C LYS A 379 14.93 27.83 -24.83
N ASN A 380 13.68 28.30 -24.76
CA ASN A 380 13.33 29.52 -24.02
C ASN A 380 13.43 29.35 -22.51
N ARG A 381 13.34 28.13 -21.97
CA ARG A 381 13.53 27.88 -20.54
C ARG A 381 15.01 27.91 -20.10
N ARG A 382 15.94 27.80 -21.05
CA ARG A 382 17.40 27.83 -20.79
C ARG A 382 17.98 29.24 -20.93
N ARG A 383 17.23 30.15 -21.56
CA ARG A 383 17.48 31.60 -21.52
C ARG A 383 17.00 32.14 -20.19
#